data_AF-A0A817J9N4-F1
#
_entry.id   AF-A0A817J9N4-F1
#
_cell.length_a   1.000
_cell.length_b   1.000
_cell.length_c   1.000
_cell.angle_alpha   90.00
_cell.angle_beta   90.00
_cell.angle_gamma   90.00
#
_symmetry.space_group_name_H-M   'P 1'
#
loop_
_entity.id
_entity.type
_entity.pdbx_description
1 polymer ?
#
loop_
_entity_poly.entity_id
_entity_poly.type
_entity_poly.pdbx_seq_one_letter_code
_entity_poly.pdbx_strand_id
1 'polypeptide(L)'
;MKYRGIHLLVGGTLIGVGMVLAGSCPGTVFVQMGSGLQNSFITCLGAICGVLFYYAFLFKRLTKDEVPKSSIVLQQLPELIGVKRIYLNVMFGSIFIGTAFALEHFFPYKSDLITPKGLPSLVGWSPVLCGIGIGSLQLFFMMLFKKSLGISTGFNVLVAQLCRIRFLKNLIPSLEPFAYGVQNSLALLFALGAIGGSFVSTVSANQFPLNEQYGAGVWSSFCGGFLLSLGARCAGGCTSGQGISGVTHLLIGSLIATAGMFGGGMLFAAGYGFITKDWRFRAL
;
A
#
# COMPACT_ATOMS: atom_id res chain seq x y z
N MET A 1 -13.93 -8.90 5.69
CA MET A 1 -13.31 -10.24 5.82
C MET A 1 -12.72 -10.32 7.22
N LYS A 2 -13.06 -11.35 8.00
CA LYS A 2 -12.65 -11.49 9.41
C LYS A 2 -11.37 -12.34 9.48
N TYR A 3 -10.22 -11.70 9.62
CA TYR A 3 -8.93 -12.39 9.68
C TYR A 3 -8.47 -12.58 11.12
N ARG A 4 -7.86 -13.73 11.45
CA ARG A 4 -7.12 -13.93 12.71
C ARG A 4 -5.94 -12.94 12.78
N GLY A 5 -5.52 -12.56 13.99
CA GLY A 5 -4.36 -11.68 14.20
C GLY A 5 -3.08 -12.15 13.49
N ILE A 6 -2.90 -13.47 13.36
CA ILE A 6 -1.77 -14.08 12.64
C ILE A 6 -1.79 -13.72 11.14
N HIS A 7 -2.95 -13.72 10.48
CA HIS A 7 -3.02 -13.37 9.05
C HIS A 7 -2.72 -11.90 8.79
N LEU A 8 -3.03 -11.02 9.75
CA LEU A 8 -2.67 -9.60 9.68
C LEU A 8 -1.17 -9.40 9.80
N LEU A 9 -0.53 -10.10 10.74
CA LEU A 9 0.92 -10.02 10.92
C LEU A 9 1.65 -10.61 9.71
N VAL A 10 1.29 -11.84 9.29
CA VAL A 10 1.89 -12.51 8.12
C VAL A 10 1.63 -11.75 6.83
N GLY A 11 0.40 -11.25 6.63
CA GLY A 11 0.08 -10.42 5.47
C GLY A 11 0.84 -9.10 5.49
N GLY A 12 0.99 -8.49 6.67
CA GLY A 12 1.80 -7.29 6.88
C GLY A 12 3.27 -7.53 6.53
N THR A 13 3.88 -8.59 7.05
CA THR A 13 5.29 -8.90 6.76
C THR A 13 5.53 -9.19 5.28
N LEU A 14 4.62 -9.91 4.61
CA LEU A 14 4.69 -10.14 3.16
C LEU A 14 4.64 -8.83 2.37
N ILE A 15 3.78 -7.87 2.77
CA ILE A 15 3.76 -6.54 2.17
C ILE A 15 5.10 -5.83 2.39
N GLY A 16 5.65 -5.88 3.60
CA GLY A 16 6.95 -5.27 3.93
C GLY A 16 8.09 -5.81 3.07
N VAL A 17 8.21 -7.13 2.96
CA VAL A 17 9.18 -7.79 2.07
C VAL A 17 8.96 -7.39 0.61
N GLY A 18 7.70 -7.35 0.18
CA GLY A 18 7.33 -6.91 -1.17
C GLY A 18 7.76 -5.47 -1.47
N MET A 19 7.68 -4.57 -0.48
CA MET A 19 8.14 -3.18 -0.62
C MET A 19 9.64 -3.08 -0.85
N VAL A 20 10.42 -3.88 -0.12
CA VAL A 20 11.89 -3.89 -0.27
C VAL A 20 12.28 -4.43 -1.64
N LEU A 21 11.62 -5.51 -2.10
CA LEU A 21 11.94 -6.15 -3.38
C LEU A 21 11.50 -5.35 -4.61
N ALA A 22 10.32 -4.73 -4.57
CA ALA A 22 9.80 -3.96 -5.70
C ALA A 22 10.12 -2.47 -5.63
N GLY A 23 10.62 -1.96 -4.49
CA GLY A 23 10.76 -0.52 -4.28
C GLY A 23 9.44 0.24 -4.40
N SER A 24 8.32 -0.41 -4.11
CA SER A 24 6.98 0.13 -4.32
C SER A 24 6.02 -0.38 -3.25
N CYS A 25 4.94 0.35 -3.02
CA CYS A 25 3.79 -0.15 -2.27
C CYS A 25 2.62 -0.36 -3.23
N PRO A 26 1.56 -1.09 -2.84
CA PRO A 26 0.45 -1.40 -3.75
C PRO A 26 -0.21 -0.15 -4.35
N GLY A 27 -0.14 0.98 -3.62
CA GLY A 27 -0.61 2.27 -4.11
C GLY A 27 0.31 2.91 -5.14
N THR A 28 1.62 2.87 -4.90
CA THR A 28 2.59 3.54 -5.77
C THR A 28 2.91 2.75 -7.02
N VAL A 29 2.54 1.46 -7.13
CA VAL A 29 2.67 0.70 -8.40
C VAL A 29 1.98 1.45 -9.56
N PHE A 30 0.77 1.96 -9.35
CA PHE A 30 0.05 2.73 -10.38
C PHE A 30 0.71 4.09 -10.67
N VAL A 31 1.20 4.76 -9.63
CA VAL A 31 1.95 6.03 -9.77
C VAL A 31 3.22 5.79 -10.60
N GLN A 32 3.96 4.72 -10.31
CA GLN A 32 5.19 4.34 -11.01
C GLN A 32 4.94 4.00 -12.48
N MET A 33 3.83 3.33 -12.78
CA MET A 33 3.39 3.10 -14.16
C MET A 33 3.16 4.42 -14.91
N GLY A 34 2.51 5.41 -14.29
CA GLY A 34 2.28 6.71 -14.92
C GLY A 34 3.54 7.58 -15.04
N SER A 35 4.49 7.45 -14.11
CA SER A 35 5.79 8.16 -14.21
C SER A 35 6.76 7.55 -15.23
N GLY A 36 6.41 6.42 -15.85
CA GLY A 36 7.28 5.76 -16.84
C GLY A 36 8.48 5.02 -16.24
N LEU A 37 8.41 4.67 -14.95
CA LEU A 37 9.50 3.97 -14.25
C LEU A 37 9.71 2.57 -14.85
N GLN A 38 10.97 2.21 -15.08
CA GLN A 38 11.33 0.92 -15.68
C GLN A 38 10.87 -0.24 -14.78
N ASN A 39 10.35 -1.32 -15.37
CA ASN A 39 9.80 -2.49 -14.68
C ASN A 39 8.52 -2.26 -13.83
N SER A 40 7.91 -1.07 -13.85
CA SER A 40 6.63 -0.79 -13.17
C SER A 40 5.49 -1.71 -13.66
N PHE A 41 5.43 -1.98 -14.97
CA PHE A 41 4.51 -2.94 -15.57
C PHE A 41 4.73 -4.37 -15.06
N ILE A 42 5.99 -4.76 -14.82
CA ILE A 42 6.35 -6.09 -14.33
C ILE A 42 5.90 -6.25 -12.88
N THR A 43 6.04 -5.20 -12.07
CA THR A 43 5.49 -5.15 -10.71
C THR A 43 3.97 -5.27 -10.71
N CYS A 44 3.29 -4.59 -11.64
CA CYS A 44 1.84 -4.71 -11.82
C CYS A 44 1.42 -6.12 -12.25
N LEU A 45 2.16 -6.75 -13.17
CA LEU A 45 1.94 -8.14 -13.57
C LEU A 45 2.07 -9.09 -12.38
N GLY A 46 3.14 -8.94 -11.59
CA GLY A 46 3.34 -9.68 -10.35
C GLY A 46 2.16 -9.49 -9.38
N ALA A 47 1.70 -8.25 -9.21
CA ALA A 47 0.55 -7.91 -8.38
C ALA A 47 -0.74 -8.60 -8.84
N ILE A 48 -1.01 -8.67 -10.15
CA ILE A 48 -2.14 -9.39 -10.74
C ILE A 48 -2.02 -10.90 -10.45
N CYS A 49 -0.83 -11.48 -10.67
CA CYS A 49 -0.56 -12.89 -10.36
C CYS A 49 -0.76 -13.20 -8.87
N GLY A 50 -0.36 -12.29 -7.98
CA GLY A 50 -0.55 -12.42 -6.52
C GLY A 50 -2.02 -12.48 -6.12
N VAL A 51 -2.86 -11.64 -6.74
CA VAL A 51 -4.32 -11.68 -6.52
C VAL A 51 -4.91 -12.99 -7.03
N LEU A 52 -4.56 -13.41 -8.25
CA LEU A 52 -5.03 -14.67 -8.82
C LEU A 52 -4.66 -15.86 -7.93
N PHE A 53 -3.41 -15.93 -7.48
CA PHE A 53 -2.92 -16.98 -6.60
C PHE A 53 -3.66 -17.00 -5.27
N TYR A 54 -3.88 -15.83 -4.66
CA TYR A 54 -4.64 -15.72 -3.42
C TYR A 54 -6.05 -16.29 -3.57
N TYR A 55 -6.80 -15.87 -4.59
CA TYR A 55 -8.20 -16.31 -4.75
C TYR A 55 -8.35 -17.75 -5.26
N ALA A 56 -7.40 -18.24 -6.05
CA ALA A 56 -7.41 -19.62 -6.54
C ALA A 56 -7.07 -20.63 -5.43
N PHE A 57 -6.03 -20.37 -4.64
CA PHE A 57 -5.46 -21.36 -3.71
C PHE A 57 -5.69 -21.04 -2.24
N LEU A 58 -5.38 -19.80 -1.82
CA LEU A 58 -5.41 -19.44 -0.40
C LEU A 58 -6.82 -19.14 0.10
N PHE A 59 -7.67 -18.53 -0.71
CA PHE A 59 -8.98 -18.05 -0.27
C PHE A 59 -9.81 -19.19 0.32
N LYS A 60 -9.95 -20.32 -0.39
CA LYS A 60 -10.71 -21.48 0.10
C LYS A 60 -10.15 -22.10 1.39
N ARG A 61 -8.83 -21.99 1.63
CA ARG A 61 -8.19 -22.50 2.85
C ARG A 61 -8.31 -21.52 4.01
N LEU A 62 -8.17 -20.22 3.75
CA LEU A 62 -8.23 -19.17 4.78
C LEU A 62 -9.66 -18.82 5.20
N THR A 63 -10.67 -18.88 4.32
CA THR A 63 -12.06 -18.56 4.70
C THR A 63 -12.76 -19.66 5.48
N LYS A 64 -12.18 -20.86 5.59
CA LYS A 64 -12.73 -21.92 6.47
C LYS A 64 -12.57 -21.60 7.95
N ASP A 65 -11.60 -20.76 8.31
CA ASP A 65 -11.34 -20.32 9.67
C ASP A 65 -12.03 -18.98 9.95
N GLU A 66 -13.37 -18.96 10.00
CA GLU A 66 -14.08 -17.75 10.39
C GLU A 66 -13.80 -17.39 11.85
N VAL A 67 -13.29 -16.18 12.08
CA VAL A 67 -13.07 -15.67 13.45
C VAL A 67 -14.40 -15.24 14.07
N PRO A 68 -14.67 -15.59 15.34
CA PRO A 68 -15.85 -15.09 16.06
C PRO A 68 -15.89 -13.56 16.07
N LYS A 69 -17.10 -13.00 15.98
CA LYS A 69 -17.35 -11.54 15.89
C LYS A 69 -16.80 -10.73 17.09
N SER A 70 -16.43 -11.38 18.18
CA SER A 70 -15.92 -10.80 19.43
C SER A 70 -14.38 -10.68 19.52
N SER A 71 -13.65 -10.93 18.43
CA SER A 71 -12.19 -10.87 18.49
C SER A 71 -11.66 -9.46 18.72
N ILE A 72 -10.72 -9.34 19.67
CA ILE A 72 -9.95 -8.13 20.02
C ILE A 72 -9.39 -7.42 18.77
N VAL A 73 -9.09 -8.17 17.72
CA VAL A 73 -8.53 -7.68 16.46
C VAL A 73 -9.48 -6.73 15.71
N LEU A 74 -10.79 -6.87 15.90
CA LEU A 74 -11.82 -6.00 15.31
C LEU A 74 -12.22 -4.83 16.21
N GLN A 75 -11.79 -4.86 17.49
CA GLN A 75 -12.07 -3.79 18.43
C GLN A 75 -11.15 -2.60 18.16
N GLN A 76 -11.67 -1.42 18.46
CA GLN A 76 -10.89 -0.20 18.42
C GLN A 76 -10.22 0.00 19.78
N LEU A 77 -8.99 0.52 19.76
CA LEU A 77 -8.21 0.77 20.97
C LEU A 77 -8.98 1.62 22.02
N PRO A 78 -9.78 2.65 21.65
CA PRO A 78 -10.60 3.39 22.61
C PRO A 78 -11.67 2.55 23.33
N GLU A 79 -12.24 1.56 22.66
CA GLU A 79 -13.26 0.68 23.23
C GLU A 79 -12.65 -0.30 24.23
N LEU A 80 -11.38 -0.68 24.05
CA LEU A 80 -10.66 -1.56 24.96
C LEU A 80 -10.21 -0.84 26.23
N ILE A 81 -9.80 0.42 26.11
CA ILE A 81 -9.27 1.23 27.23
C ILE A 81 -10.40 1.99 27.96
N GLY A 82 -11.60 2.07 27.37
CA GLY A 82 -12.74 2.78 27.95
C GLY A 82 -12.61 4.32 27.93
N VAL A 83 -11.69 4.85 27.11
CA VAL A 83 -11.42 6.29 27.00
C VAL A 83 -12.11 6.87 25.77
N LYS A 84 -12.61 8.10 25.87
CA LYS A 84 -13.22 8.77 24.71
C LYS A 84 -12.22 8.84 23.55
N ARG A 85 -12.67 8.41 22.36
CA ARG A 85 -11.88 8.37 21.11
C ARG A 85 -11.10 9.65 20.82
N ILE A 86 -11.68 10.81 21.13
CA ILE A 86 -11.07 12.12 20.85
C ILE A 86 -9.71 12.28 21.55
N TYR A 87 -9.58 11.86 22.81
CA TYR A 87 -8.34 12.03 23.57
C TYR A 87 -7.23 11.14 23.02
N LEU A 88 -7.55 9.89 22.70
CA LEU A 88 -6.59 8.96 22.11
C LEU A 88 -6.13 9.42 20.72
N ASN A 89 -7.06 9.90 19.88
CA ASN A 89 -6.70 10.42 18.56
C ASN A 89 -5.81 11.65 18.64
N VAL A 90 -6.10 12.59 19.56
CA VAL A 90 -5.25 13.77 19.79
C VAL A 90 -3.88 13.37 20.31
N MET A 91 -3.81 12.43 21.24
CA MET A 91 -2.55 11.91 21.79
C MET A 91 -1.69 11.27 20.69
N PHE A 92 -2.21 10.26 19.99
CA PHE A 92 -1.47 9.59 18.91
C PHE A 92 -1.14 10.56 17.76
N GLY A 93 -2.08 11.46 17.40
CA GLY A 93 -1.85 12.49 16.39
C GLY A 93 -0.69 13.42 16.76
N SER A 94 -0.65 13.89 18.01
CA SER A 94 0.45 14.74 18.50
C SER A 94 1.81 14.02 18.48
N ILE A 95 1.83 12.73 18.83
CA ILE A 95 3.04 11.90 18.77
C ILE A 95 3.54 11.75 17.33
N PHE A 96 2.63 11.46 16.38
CA PHE A 96 3.00 11.32 14.96
C PHE A 96 3.47 12.63 14.34
N ILE A 97 2.84 13.76 14.68
CA ILE A 97 3.29 15.08 14.23
C ILE A 97 4.66 15.42 14.84
N GLY A 98 4.85 15.18 16.14
CA GLY A 98 6.13 15.42 16.82
C GLY A 98 7.26 14.58 16.24
N THR A 99 7.02 13.29 15.96
CA THR A 99 8.00 12.41 15.32
C THR A 99 8.28 12.83 13.88
N ALA A 100 7.28 13.24 13.10
CA ALA A 100 7.51 13.76 11.76
C ALA A 100 8.36 15.03 11.76
N PHE A 101 8.09 15.97 12.67
CA PHE A 101 8.87 17.20 12.81
C PHE A 101 10.30 16.93 13.28
N ALA A 102 10.48 16.01 14.24
CA ALA A 102 11.79 15.58 14.68
C ALA A 102 12.59 14.93 13.53
N LEU A 103 11.97 14.03 12.77
CA LEU A 103 12.61 13.41 11.61
C LEU A 103 12.99 14.43 10.54
N GLU A 104 12.13 15.41 10.25
CA GLU A 104 12.44 16.47 9.28
C GLU A 104 13.57 17.40 9.77
N HIS A 105 13.70 17.59 11.10
CA HIS A 105 14.80 18.34 11.70
C HIS A 105 16.14 17.59 11.61
N PHE A 106 16.16 16.28 11.88
CA PHE A 106 17.38 15.47 11.83
C PHE A 106 17.78 15.04 10.42
N PHE A 107 16.80 14.75 9.56
CA PHE A 107 16.98 14.27 8.18
C PHE A 107 16.19 15.17 7.23
N PRO A 108 16.75 16.33 6.83
CA PRO A 108 16.03 17.29 6.02
C PRO A 108 15.75 16.73 4.63
N TYR A 109 14.48 16.67 4.23
CA TYR A 109 14.06 16.06 2.96
C TYR A 109 14.77 16.61 1.72
N LYS A 110 15.29 17.85 1.79
CA LYS A 110 16.02 18.50 0.69
C LYS A 110 17.34 17.79 0.36
N SER A 111 17.94 17.06 1.31
CA SER A 111 19.18 16.30 1.05
C SER A 111 18.94 15.08 0.16
N ASP A 112 17.71 14.59 0.07
CA ASP A 112 17.35 13.38 -0.68
C ASP A 112 16.87 13.68 -2.10
N LEU A 113 16.65 14.96 -2.42
CA LEU A 113 16.25 15.38 -3.76
C LEU A 113 17.46 15.34 -4.69
N ILE A 114 17.45 14.40 -5.64
CA ILE A 114 18.36 14.41 -6.78
C ILE A 114 17.95 15.60 -7.63
N THR A 115 18.62 16.74 -7.48
CA THR A 115 18.31 17.98 -8.21
C THR A 115 18.57 17.83 -9.71
N PRO A 116 17.55 17.74 -10.58
CA PRO A 116 17.75 17.85 -12.01
C PRO A 116 17.61 19.32 -12.40
N LYS A 117 18.17 19.68 -13.55
CA LYS A 117 18.11 21.04 -14.12
C LYS A 117 16.66 21.43 -14.44
N GLY A 118 15.98 22.11 -13.52
CA GLY A 118 14.58 22.55 -13.67
C GLY A 118 14.14 23.49 -12.55
N LEU A 119 12.94 24.08 -12.67
CA LEU A 119 12.41 25.00 -11.65
C LEU A 119 12.35 24.32 -10.27
N PRO A 120 13.04 24.84 -9.24
CA PRO A 120 13.23 24.18 -7.95
C PRO A 120 11.93 23.96 -7.14
N SER A 121 10.83 24.63 -7.49
CA SER A 121 9.54 24.52 -6.80
C SER A 121 8.70 23.30 -7.22
N LEU A 122 9.00 22.66 -8.36
CA LEU A 122 8.24 21.50 -8.87
C LEU A 122 8.87 20.15 -8.53
N VAL A 123 10.14 20.15 -8.09
CA VAL A 123 10.95 18.93 -7.95
C VAL A 123 10.65 18.13 -6.67
N GLY A 124 10.13 18.77 -5.61
CA GLY A 124 9.80 18.08 -4.37
C GLY A 124 8.96 18.94 -3.44
N TRP A 125 7.79 18.42 -3.07
CA TRP A 125 6.90 19.05 -2.09
C TRP A 125 7.35 18.66 -0.68
N SER A 126 7.24 19.58 0.28
CA SER A 126 7.55 19.25 1.68
C SER A 126 6.69 18.08 2.15
N PRO A 127 7.22 17.13 2.94
CA PRO A 127 6.46 16.00 3.48
C PRO A 127 5.18 16.43 4.20
N VAL A 128 5.22 17.56 4.91
CA VAL A 128 4.07 18.14 5.61
C VAL A 128 2.95 18.52 4.65
N LEU A 129 3.25 19.24 3.57
CA LEU A 129 2.26 19.60 2.54
C LEU A 129 1.66 18.35 1.87
N CYS A 130 2.48 17.34 1.56
CA CYS A 130 2.01 16.06 1.03
C CYS A 130 1.08 15.36 2.01
N GLY A 131 1.43 15.34 3.31
CA GLY A 131 0.62 14.76 4.37
C GLY A 131 -0.72 15.46 4.53
N ILE A 132 -0.74 16.80 4.55
CA ILE A 132 -1.97 17.60 4.57
C ILE A 132 -2.82 17.28 3.33
N GLY A 133 -2.22 17.25 2.14
CA GLY A 133 -2.92 16.92 0.89
C GLY A 133 -3.58 15.54 0.91
N ILE A 134 -2.84 14.50 1.31
CA ILE A 134 -3.37 13.13 1.41
C ILE A 134 -4.45 13.04 2.49
N GLY A 135 -4.26 13.70 3.64
CA GLY A 135 -5.24 13.73 4.73
C GLY A 135 -6.55 14.42 4.34
N SER A 136 -6.46 15.59 3.71
CA SER A 136 -7.62 16.32 3.17
C SER A 136 -8.35 15.51 2.09
N LEU A 137 -7.60 14.85 1.20
CA LEU A 137 -8.17 13.97 0.18
C LEU A 137 -8.90 12.79 0.84
N GLN A 138 -8.30 12.15 1.85
CA GLN A 138 -8.95 11.06 2.58
C GLN A 138 -10.26 11.51 3.25
N LEU A 139 -10.27 12.69 3.87
CA LEU A 139 -11.47 13.27 4.48
C LEU A 139 -12.56 13.52 3.44
N PHE A 140 -12.18 14.07 2.28
CA PHE A 140 -13.09 14.28 1.17
C PHE A 140 -13.72 12.97 0.66
N PHE A 141 -12.90 11.93 0.46
CA PHE A 141 -13.38 10.61 0.02
C PHE A 141 -14.30 9.95 1.05
N MET A 142 -14.01 10.08 2.34
CA MET A 142 -14.90 9.56 3.39
C MET A 142 -16.23 10.28 3.44
N MET A 143 -16.25 11.61 3.28
CA MET A 143 -17.50 12.38 3.28
C MET A 143 -18.36 12.06 2.06
N LEU A 144 -17.77 11.95 0.87
CA LEU A 144 -18.52 11.77 -0.38
C LEU A 144 -18.93 10.31 -0.60
N PHE A 145 -18.02 9.35 -0.36
CA PHE A 145 -18.20 7.95 -0.75
C PHE A 145 -18.37 6.99 0.43
N LYS A 146 -18.31 7.49 1.68
CA LYS A 146 -18.41 6.70 2.93
C LYS A 146 -17.48 5.48 2.93
N LYS A 147 -16.35 5.57 2.24
CA LYS A 147 -15.34 4.51 2.12
C LYS A 147 -13.94 5.09 2.22
N SER A 148 -13.04 4.31 2.82
CA SER A 148 -11.61 4.59 2.91
C SER A 148 -10.91 4.44 1.55
N LEU A 149 -9.81 5.19 1.37
CA LEU A 149 -8.94 5.08 0.19
C LEU A 149 -8.31 3.68 0.09
N GLY A 150 -8.75 2.89 -0.88
CA GLY A 150 -8.28 1.53 -1.12
C GLY A 150 -7.87 1.32 -2.57
N ILE A 151 -6.56 1.34 -2.85
CA ILE A 151 -6.05 1.04 -4.20
C ILE A 151 -6.01 -0.46 -4.46
N SER A 152 -5.75 -1.27 -3.45
CA SER A 152 -5.61 -2.73 -3.62
C SER A 152 -6.87 -3.44 -4.08
N THR A 153 -8.05 -2.85 -3.84
CA THR A 153 -9.30 -3.33 -4.44
C THR A 153 -9.32 -3.12 -5.94
N GLY A 154 -8.64 -2.10 -6.48
CA GLY A 154 -8.46 -1.88 -7.91
C GLY A 154 -7.80 -3.07 -8.62
N PHE A 155 -6.78 -3.69 -8.02
CA PHE A 155 -6.20 -4.93 -8.56
C PHE A 155 -7.20 -6.08 -8.64
N ASN A 156 -8.06 -6.24 -7.63
CA ASN A 156 -9.11 -7.25 -7.66
C ASN A 156 -10.13 -6.98 -8.77
N VAL A 157 -10.49 -5.72 -8.99
CA VAL A 157 -11.44 -5.33 -10.05
C VAL A 157 -10.83 -5.58 -11.42
N LEU A 158 -9.56 -5.20 -11.62
CA LEU A 158 -8.82 -5.48 -12.84
C LEU A 158 -8.79 -6.99 -13.12
N VAL A 159 -8.39 -7.78 -12.12
CA VAL A 159 -8.39 -9.25 -12.23
C VAL A 159 -9.79 -9.79 -12.50
N ALA A 160 -10.81 -9.30 -11.81
CA ALA A 160 -12.20 -9.74 -12.00
C ALA A 160 -12.73 -9.40 -13.40
N GLN A 161 -12.34 -8.25 -13.97
CA GLN A 161 -12.67 -7.86 -15.35
C GLN A 161 -11.93 -8.74 -16.37
N LEU A 162 -10.65 -9.06 -16.14
CA LEU A 162 -9.88 -9.99 -16.97
C LEU A 162 -10.45 -11.43 -16.90
N CYS A 163 -10.89 -11.86 -15.71
CA CYS A 163 -11.51 -13.16 -15.46
C CYS A 163 -12.95 -13.29 -15.99
N ARG A 164 -13.50 -12.25 -16.64
CA ARG A 164 -14.82 -12.30 -17.29
C ARG A 164 -14.83 -13.22 -18.52
N ILE A 165 -13.65 -13.70 -18.95
CA ILE A 165 -13.47 -14.78 -19.93
C ILE A 165 -13.97 -16.10 -19.32
N ARG A 166 -14.82 -16.82 -20.07
CA ARG A 166 -15.61 -18.01 -19.64
C ARG A 166 -14.81 -19.09 -18.90
N PHE A 167 -13.51 -19.20 -19.19
CA PHE A 167 -12.59 -20.19 -18.61
C PHE A 167 -12.24 -19.93 -17.14
N LEU A 168 -12.01 -18.68 -16.72
CA LEU A 168 -11.62 -18.36 -15.33
C LEU A 168 -12.82 -18.22 -14.39
N LYS A 169 -14.02 -17.93 -14.92
CA LYS A 169 -15.26 -17.85 -14.14
C LYS A 169 -15.55 -19.16 -13.37
N ASN A 170 -15.26 -20.31 -13.98
CA ASN A 170 -15.43 -21.62 -13.34
C ASN A 170 -14.34 -21.92 -12.30
N LEU A 171 -13.16 -21.31 -12.43
CA LEU A 171 -12.01 -21.56 -11.57
C LEU A 171 -12.08 -20.76 -10.26
N ILE A 172 -12.61 -19.51 -10.28
CA ILE A 172 -12.59 -18.59 -9.14
C ILE A 172 -13.92 -17.81 -9.00
N PRO A 173 -14.99 -18.41 -8.47
CA PRO A 173 -16.27 -17.72 -8.26
C PRO A 173 -16.21 -16.58 -7.21
N SER A 174 -15.19 -16.57 -6.35
CA SER A 174 -15.01 -15.58 -5.27
C SER A 174 -14.62 -14.17 -5.74
N LEU A 175 -14.30 -13.99 -7.02
CA LEU A 175 -13.97 -12.68 -7.63
C LEU A 175 -15.19 -11.96 -8.21
N GLU A 176 -16.31 -12.66 -8.44
CA GLU A 176 -17.52 -12.11 -9.06
C GLU A 176 -18.13 -10.91 -8.28
N PRO A 177 -18.10 -10.86 -6.94
CA PRO A 177 -18.58 -9.69 -6.18
C PRO A 177 -17.72 -8.43 -6.40
N PHE A 178 -16.47 -8.58 -6.82
CA PHE A 178 -15.58 -7.45 -7.09
C PHE A 178 -15.76 -6.90 -8.51
N ALA A 179 -16.37 -7.66 -9.43
CA ALA A 179 -16.61 -7.22 -10.80
C ALA A 179 -17.68 -6.11 -10.89
N TYR A 180 -18.61 -6.07 -9.93
CA TYR A 180 -19.74 -5.15 -9.91
C TYR A 180 -19.71 -4.24 -8.68
N GLY A 181 -20.12 -2.98 -8.83
CA GLY A 181 -20.32 -2.05 -7.73
C GLY A 181 -19.64 -0.69 -7.93
N VAL A 182 -20.37 0.38 -7.61
CA VAL A 182 -19.90 1.77 -7.74
C VAL A 182 -18.59 2.01 -7.00
N GLN A 183 -18.44 1.40 -5.82
CA GLN A 183 -17.23 1.51 -5.00
C GLN A 183 -16.01 0.82 -5.62
N ASN A 184 -16.23 -0.24 -6.40
CA ASN A 184 -15.19 -0.96 -7.11
C ASN A 184 -14.73 -0.16 -8.34
N SER A 185 -15.69 0.44 -9.06
CA SER A 185 -15.41 1.38 -10.15
C SER A 185 -14.65 2.62 -9.67
N LEU A 186 -14.96 3.14 -8.49
CA LEU A 186 -14.23 4.27 -7.89
C LEU A 186 -12.79 3.92 -7.55
N ALA A 187 -12.51 2.70 -7.07
CA ALA A 187 -11.13 2.26 -6.83
C ALA A 187 -10.32 2.19 -8.15
N LEU A 188 -10.96 1.77 -9.25
CA LEU A 188 -10.34 1.76 -10.57
C LEU A 188 -10.15 3.19 -11.10
N LEU A 189 -11.13 4.07 -10.94
CA LEU A 189 -11.04 5.48 -11.31
C LEU A 189 -9.91 6.18 -10.53
N PHE A 190 -9.76 5.86 -9.25
CA PHE A 190 -8.66 6.37 -8.43
C PHE A 190 -7.30 5.84 -8.91
N ALA A 191 -7.20 4.57 -9.31
CA ALA A 191 -5.98 4.03 -9.90
C ALA A 191 -5.63 4.69 -11.23
N LEU A 192 -6.61 4.90 -12.12
CA LEU A 192 -6.43 5.63 -13.37
C LEU A 192 -6.05 7.09 -13.13
N GLY A 193 -6.69 7.74 -12.16
CA GLY A 193 -6.35 9.09 -11.73
C GLY A 193 -4.94 9.19 -11.15
N ALA A 194 -4.46 8.17 -10.43
CA ALA A 194 -3.10 8.10 -9.94
C ALA A 194 -2.07 7.94 -11.07
N ILE A 195 -2.36 7.11 -12.08
CA ILE A 195 -1.52 6.97 -13.30
C ILE A 195 -1.49 8.30 -14.06
N GLY A 196 -2.66 8.89 -14.32
CA GLY A 196 -2.77 10.14 -15.08
C GLY A 196 -2.12 11.31 -14.34
N GLY A 197 -2.35 11.42 -13.04
CA GLY A 197 -1.76 12.46 -12.19
C GLY A 197 -0.24 12.36 -12.12
N SER A 198 0.32 11.15 -11.99
CA SER A 198 1.77 10.96 -11.99
C SER A 198 2.39 11.21 -13.36
N PHE A 199 1.71 10.84 -14.45
CA PHE A 199 2.13 11.16 -15.81
C PHE A 199 2.20 12.69 -16.02
N VAL A 200 1.11 13.41 -15.72
CA VAL A 200 1.06 14.88 -15.83
C VAL A 200 2.14 15.54 -14.96
N SER A 201 2.34 15.05 -13.73
CA SER A 201 3.37 15.56 -12.84
C SER A 201 4.78 15.33 -13.38
N THR A 202 5.06 14.15 -13.93
CA THR A 202 6.39 13.80 -14.46
C THR A 202 6.71 14.55 -15.75
N VAL A 203 5.73 14.70 -16.64
CA VAL A 203 5.85 15.54 -17.85
C VAL A 203 6.06 17.00 -17.49
N SER A 204 5.27 17.53 -16.56
CA SER A 204 5.38 18.94 -16.13
C SER A 204 6.72 19.22 -15.43
N ALA A 205 7.28 18.23 -14.74
CA ALA A 205 8.60 18.32 -14.12
C ALA A 205 9.77 18.07 -15.09
N ASN A 206 9.51 17.67 -16.35
CA ASN A 206 10.52 17.22 -17.33
C ASN A 206 11.44 16.11 -16.78
N GLN A 207 10.91 15.22 -15.94
CA GLN A 207 11.68 14.16 -15.24
C GLN A 207 11.43 12.76 -15.82
N PHE A 208 11.05 12.66 -17.09
CA PHE A 208 10.74 11.36 -17.68
C PHE A 208 12.00 10.47 -17.70
N PRO A 209 12.01 9.32 -17.01
CA PRO A 209 13.20 8.48 -16.86
C PRO A 209 13.39 7.62 -18.11
N LEU A 210 13.74 8.26 -19.24
CA LEU A 210 13.87 7.56 -20.52
C LEU A 210 15.18 6.76 -20.65
N ASN A 211 16.19 7.01 -19.81
CA ASN A 211 17.54 6.44 -19.98
C ASN A 211 18.26 6.00 -18.69
N GLU A 212 17.65 6.13 -17.51
CA GLU A 212 18.30 5.73 -16.25
C GLU A 212 17.62 4.48 -15.67
N GLN A 213 18.44 3.46 -15.34
CA GLN A 213 18.00 2.22 -14.68
C GLN A 213 17.65 2.47 -13.21
N TYR A 214 16.68 3.34 -12.95
CA TYR A 214 16.04 3.42 -11.65
C TYR A 214 14.96 2.34 -11.58
N GLY A 215 15.07 1.44 -10.61
CA GLY A 215 14.08 0.39 -10.40
C GLY A 215 14.71 -0.89 -9.91
N ALA A 216 13.90 -1.73 -9.28
CA ALA A 216 14.34 -3.05 -8.89
C ALA A 216 14.52 -3.94 -10.14
N GLY A 217 15.36 -4.98 -10.04
CA GLY A 217 15.53 -5.94 -11.14
C GLY A 217 14.20 -6.53 -11.60
N VAL A 218 14.16 -7.07 -12.82
CA VAL A 218 12.94 -7.65 -13.41
C VAL A 218 12.29 -8.67 -12.47
N TRP A 219 13.10 -9.59 -11.93
CA TRP A 219 12.63 -10.63 -11.02
C TRP A 219 12.22 -10.09 -9.65
N SER A 220 12.95 -9.13 -9.09
CA SER A 220 12.59 -8.55 -7.79
C SER A 220 11.32 -7.69 -7.90
N SER A 221 11.13 -6.99 -9.01
CA SER A 221 9.90 -6.25 -9.35
C SER A 221 8.69 -7.19 -9.44
N PHE A 222 8.82 -8.30 -10.18
CA PHE A 222 7.75 -9.30 -10.30
C PHE A 222 7.41 -9.94 -8.95
N CYS A 223 8.42 -10.47 -8.25
CA CYS A 223 8.24 -11.14 -6.96
C CYS A 223 7.74 -10.18 -5.89
N GLY A 224 8.26 -8.95 -5.87
CA GLY A 224 7.80 -7.92 -4.96
C GLY A 224 6.34 -7.55 -5.22
N GLY A 225 5.95 -7.31 -6.48
CA GLY A 225 4.56 -7.09 -6.88
C GLY A 225 3.63 -8.23 -6.45
N PHE A 226 4.06 -9.48 -6.65
CA PHE A 226 3.33 -10.67 -6.21
C PHE A 226 3.10 -10.68 -4.69
N LEU A 227 4.16 -10.45 -3.90
CA LEU A 227 4.08 -10.42 -2.44
C LEU A 227 3.24 -9.25 -1.91
N LEU A 228 3.34 -8.08 -2.55
CA LEU A 228 2.54 -6.89 -2.22
C LEU A 228 1.03 -7.17 -2.30
N SER A 229 0.57 -7.73 -3.42
CA SER A 229 -0.85 -8.07 -3.60
C SER A 229 -1.28 -9.24 -2.73
N LEU A 230 -0.46 -10.30 -2.66
CA LEU A 230 -0.76 -11.47 -1.84
C LEU A 230 -0.91 -11.08 -0.37
N GLY A 231 0.07 -10.35 0.17
CA GLY A 231 0.05 -9.84 1.53
C GLY A 231 -1.11 -8.88 1.78
N ALA A 232 -1.42 -7.98 0.83
CA ALA A 232 -2.58 -7.07 0.92
C ALA A 232 -3.93 -7.78 0.91
N ARG A 233 -4.01 -9.03 0.43
CA ARG A 233 -5.22 -9.87 0.57
C ARG A 233 -5.21 -10.67 1.86
N CYS A 234 -4.06 -11.22 2.27
CA CYS A 234 -3.92 -11.90 3.56
C CYS A 234 -4.21 -10.96 4.75
N ALA A 235 -3.76 -9.71 4.69
CA ALA A 235 -4.00 -8.69 5.71
C ALA A 235 -5.36 -8.01 5.59
N GLY A 236 -6.18 -8.34 4.58
CA GLY A 236 -7.47 -7.68 4.36
C GLY A 236 -7.39 -6.19 3.97
N GLY A 237 -6.21 -5.69 3.59
CA GLY A 237 -5.98 -4.32 3.15
C GLY A 237 -4.51 -4.08 2.79
N CYS A 238 -4.26 -3.07 1.96
CA CYS A 238 -2.90 -2.57 1.67
C CYS A 238 -2.52 -1.45 2.66
N THR A 239 -1.37 -0.81 2.44
CA THR A 239 -0.93 0.37 3.20
C THR A 239 -1.95 1.49 3.31
N SER A 240 -2.69 1.80 2.24
CA SER A 240 -3.72 2.85 2.31
C SER A 240 -4.90 2.44 3.21
N GLY A 241 -5.26 1.15 3.20
CA GLY A 241 -6.36 0.61 3.98
C GLY A 241 -6.00 0.39 5.45
N GLN A 242 -4.91 -0.33 5.72
CA GLN A 242 -4.48 -0.66 7.09
C GLN A 242 -3.62 0.44 7.72
N GLY A 243 -2.71 1.04 6.94
CA GLY A 243 -1.82 2.10 7.42
C GLY A 243 -2.54 3.43 7.56
N ILE A 244 -3.07 3.99 6.46
CA ILE A 244 -3.62 5.36 6.51
C ILE A 244 -5.03 5.39 7.13
N SER A 245 -5.95 4.56 6.63
CA SER A 245 -7.34 4.55 7.13
C SER A 245 -7.52 3.74 8.42
N GLY A 246 -6.79 2.62 8.57
CA GLY A 246 -6.94 1.74 9.73
C GLY A 246 -6.35 2.32 11.02
N VAL A 247 -5.14 2.91 10.94
CA VAL A 247 -4.48 3.54 12.09
C VAL A 247 -5.22 4.79 12.55
N THR A 248 -5.80 5.58 11.64
CA THR A 248 -6.59 6.78 12.00
C THR A 248 -7.87 6.43 12.78
N HIS A 249 -8.40 5.22 12.61
CA HIS A 249 -9.50 4.70 13.42
C HIS A 249 -9.04 3.94 14.68
N LEU A 250 -7.72 3.85 14.93
CA LEU A 250 -7.11 3.11 16.03
C LEU A 250 -7.59 1.65 16.11
N LEU A 251 -7.76 1.01 14.96
CA LEU A 251 -8.10 -0.41 14.87
C LEU A 251 -6.89 -1.26 15.27
N ILE A 252 -7.06 -2.16 16.23
CA ILE A 252 -5.96 -3.01 16.74
C ILE A 252 -5.39 -3.88 15.61
N GLY A 253 -6.26 -4.48 14.79
CA GLY A 253 -5.83 -5.26 13.64
C GLY A 253 -5.00 -4.48 12.62
N SER A 254 -5.32 -3.19 12.43
CA SER A 254 -4.58 -2.30 11.54
C SER A 254 -3.22 -1.89 12.11
N LEU A 255 -3.12 -1.70 13.43
CA LEU A 255 -1.83 -1.46 14.10
C LEU A 255 -0.91 -2.68 13.97
N ILE A 256 -1.44 -3.89 14.20
CA ILE A 256 -0.67 -5.15 14.04
C ILE A 256 -0.21 -5.33 12.59
N ALA A 257 -1.10 -5.11 11.62
CA ALA A 257 -0.76 -5.22 10.21
C ALA A 257 0.34 -4.21 9.83
N THR A 258 0.19 -2.95 10.24
CA THR A 258 1.17 -1.88 9.98
C THR A 258 2.53 -2.18 10.64
N ALA A 259 2.53 -2.63 11.90
CA ALA A 259 3.76 -3.05 12.58
C ALA A 259 4.43 -4.23 11.85
N GLY A 260 3.65 -5.20 11.36
CA GLY A 260 4.15 -6.29 10.52
C GLY A 260 4.75 -5.81 9.20
N MET A 261 4.17 -4.77 8.56
CA MET A 261 4.72 -4.17 7.33
C MET A 261 6.10 -3.57 7.57
N PHE A 262 6.23 -2.71 8.58
CA PHE A 262 7.51 -2.08 8.89
C PHE A 262 8.53 -3.10 9.40
N GLY A 263 8.15 -3.94 10.36
CA GLY A 263 9.05 -4.95 10.93
C GLY A 263 9.51 -5.97 9.89
N GLY A 264 8.61 -6.49 9.06
CA GLY A 264 8.96 -7.43 7.99
C GLY A 264 9.84 -6.80 6.91
N GLY A 265 9.58 -5.54 6.53
CA GLY A 265 10.41 -4.80 5.59
C GLY A 265 11.81 -4.53 6.13
N MET A 266 11.93 -4.01 7.36
CA MET A 266 13.22 -3.70 7.98
C MET A 266 14.07 -4.96 8.18
N LEU A 267 13.48 -6.04 8.70
CA LEU A 267 14.20 -7.31 8.89
C LEU A 267 14.70 -7.89 7.56
N PHE A 268 13.86 -7.85 6.52
CA PHE A 268 14.25 -8.33 5.20
C PHE A 268 15.30 -7.44 4.56
N ALA A 269 15.17 -6.13 4.67
CA ALA A 269 16.16 -5.18 4.15
C ALA A 269 17.53 -5.38 4.82
N ALA A 270 17.56 -5.49 6.16
CA ALA A 270 18.78 -5.77 6.90
C ALA A 270 19.41 -7.09 6.44
N GLY A 271 18.63 -8.19 6.43
CA GLY A 271 19.11 -9.50 5.98
C GLY A 271 19.61 -9.51 4.54
N TYR A 272 18.88 -8.86 3.63
CA TYR A 272 19.25 -8.74 2.23
C TYR A 272 20.54 -7.92 2.05
N GLY A 273 20.69 -6.80 2.76
CA GLY A 273 21.89 -5.96 2.76
C GLY A 273 23.13 -6.63 3.37
N PHE A 274 22.93 -7.57 4.31
CA PHE A 274 24.02 -8.44 4.78
C PHE A 274 24.51 -9.39 3.68
N ILE A 275 23.59 -9.97 2.90
CA ILE A 275 23.88 -10.96 1.85
C ILE A 275 24.49 -10.30 0.61
N THR A 276 23.90 -9.22 0.11
CA THR A 276 24.34 -8.58 -1.14
C THR A 276 25.52 -7.63 -0.96
N LYS A 277 25.86 -7.27 0.29
CA LYS A 277 26.83 -6.22 0.64
C LYS A 277 26.50 -4.85 0.04
N ASP A 278 25.28 -4.63 -0.45
CA ASP A 278 24.85 -3.34 -0.97
C ASP A 278 24.71 -2.32 0.16
N TRP A 279 25.40 -1.20 0.03
CA TRP A 279 25.37 -0.10 1.00
C TRP A 279 23.96 0.49 1.17
N ARG A 280 23.13 0.43 0.10
CA ARG A 280 21.75 0.95 0.09
C ARG A 280 20.82 0.26 1.08
N PHE A 281 21.10 -0.98 1.44
CA PHE A 281 20.28 -1.77 2.37
C PHE A 281 20.87 -1.87 3.78
N ARG A 282 22.03 -1.22 4.02
CA ARG A 282 22.75 -1.23 5.32
C ARG A 282 22.51 0.02 6.17
N ALA A 283 21.82 1.03 5.62
CA ALA A 283 21.53 2.30 6.30
C ALA A 283 20.20 2.30 7.08
N LEU A 284 19.53 1.14 7.17
CA LEU A 284 18.41 0.87 8.08
C LEU A 284 18.93 0.19 9.34
#